data_AF-A0A8S3I241-F1
#
_entry.id   AF-A0A8S3I241-F1
#
_cell.length_a   1.000
_cell.length_b   1.000
_cell.length_c   1.000
_cell.angle_alpha   90.00
_cell.angle_beta   90.00
_cell.angle_gamma   90.00
#
_symmetry.space_group_name_H-M   'P 1'
#
loop_
_entity.id
_entity.type
_entity.pdbx_description
1 polymer ?
#
loop_
_entity_poly.entity_id
_entity_poly.type
_entity_poly.pdbx_seq_one_letter_code
_entity_poly.pdbx_strand_id
1 'polypeptide(L)'
;LIFNELLNTERAYVDSLSKCIQYYLGEMRQHVEEVPEFLRNKESILFLNIEEIQNFHKNLFLKDLERYEDCPEDVGHCFVTWAKQFHIFYVEYCKNNESCIKVLTQYRGPYFE
;
A
#
# COMPACT_ATOMS: atom_id res chain seq x y z
N LEU A 1 7.13 -7.62 -23.66
CA LEU A 1 6.52 -8.72 -22.88
C LEU A 1 6.75 -8.52 -21.38
N ILE A 2 8.00 -8.53 -20.89
CA ILE A 2 8.30 -8.35 -19.46
C ILE A 2 7.96 -6.95 -18.93
N PHE A 3 8.29 -5.88 -19.68
CA PHE A 3 8.00 -4.51 -19.25
C PHE A 3 6.48 -4.23 -19.16
N ASN A 4 5.72 -4.66 -20.17
CA ASN A 4 4.25 -4.52 -20.14
C ASN A 4 3.63 -5.31 -18.99
N GLU A 5 4.19 -6.48 -18.64
CA GLU A 5 3.77 -7.22 -17.47
C GLU A 5 4.04 -6.43 -16.19
N LEU A 6 5.26 -5.89 -16.00
CA LEU A 6 5.61 -5.02 -14.88
C LEU A 6 4.62 -3.86 -14.74
N LEU A 7 4.36 -3.13 -15.82
CA LEU A 7 3.45 -1.98 -15.82
C LEU A 7 2.02 -2.39 -15.45
N ASN A 8 1.53 -3.50 -16.00
CA ASN A 8 0.19 -4.00 -15.68
C ASN A 8 0.08 -4.49 -14.24
N THR A 9 1.10 -5.19 -13.73
CA THR A 9 1.15 -5.62 -12.33
C THR A 9 1.23 -4.43 -11.38
N GLU A 10 1.92 -3.36 -11.77
CA GLU A 10 2.04 -2.13 -10.99
C GLU A 10 0.69 -1.38 -10.92
N ARG A 11 -0.02 -1.26 -12.05
CA ARG A 11 -1.39 -0.70 -12.06
C ARG A 11 -2.33 -1.50 -11.16
N ALA A 12 -2.29 -2.83 -11.27
CA ALA A 12 -3.08 -3.71 -10.41
C ALA A 12 -2.70 -3.58 -8.92
N TYR A 13 -1.43 -3.36 -8.62
CA TYR A 13 -0.94 -3.13 -7.26
C TYR A 13 -1.50 -1.81 -6.69
N VAL A 14 -1.37 -0.70 -7.43
CA VAL A 14 -1.92 0.61 -7.05
C VAL A 14 -3.43 0.55 -6.84
N ASP A 15 -4.15 -0.15 -7.71
CA ASP A 15 -5.60 -0.34 -7.59
C ASP A 15 -5.96 -1.16 -6.35
N SER A 16 -5.21 -2.22 -6.05
CA SER A 16 -5.42 -3.05 -4.86
C SER A 16 -5.18 -2.25 -3.57
N LEU A 17 -4.12 -1.44 -3.52
CA LEU A 17 -3.86 -0.54 -2.39
C LEU A 17 -4.98 0.50 -2.24
N SER A 18 -5.44 1.09 -3.35
CA SER A 18 -6.50 2.08 -3.34
C SER A 18 -7.82 1.49 -2.83
N LYS A 19 -8.17 0.28 -3.25
CA LYS A 19 -9.33 -0.46 -2.75
C LYS A 19 -9.19 -0.75 -1.26
N CYS A 20 -8.02 -1.20 -0.80
CA CYS A 20 -7.78 -1.47 0.61
C CYS A 20 -8.02 -0.21 1.47
N ILE A 21 -7.48 0.94 1.05
CA ILE A 21 -7.65 2.22 1.74
C ILE A 21 -9.10 2.68 1.69
N GLN A 22 -9.75 2.62 0.53
CA GLN A 22 -11.11 3.14 0.37
C GLN A 22 -12.14 2.29 1.11
N TYR A 23 -12.05 0.97 1.02
CA TYR A 23 -13.05 0.08 1.60
C TYR A 23 -12.75 -0.25 3.06
N TYR A 24 -11.52 -0.54 3.46
CA TYR A 24 -11.29 -0.95 4.86
C TYR A 24 -10.98 0.25 5.75
N LEU A 25 -10.03 1.09 5.36
CA LEU A 25 -9.67 2.27 6.14
C LEU A 25 -10.75 3.35 6.07
N GLY A 26 -11.38 3.52 4.91
CA GLY A 26 -12.51 4.44 4.71
C GLY A 26 -13.70 4.07 5.58
N GLU A 27 -14.14 2.81 5.56
CA GLU A 27 -15.25 2.33 6.40
C GLU A 27 -14.93 2.50 7.89
N MET A 28 -13.71 2.13 8.33
CA MET A 28 -13.29 2.34 9.73
C MET A 28 -13.33 3.81 10.17
N ARG A 29 -12.99 4.75 9.28
CA ARG A 29 -13.00 6.19 9.58
C ARG A 29 -14.40 6.80 9.51
N GLN A 30 -15.27 6.30 8.63
CA GLN A 30 -16.62 6.84 8.43
C GLN A 30 -17.65 6.23 9.39
N HIS A 31 -17.51 4.94 9.70
CA HIS A 31 -18.43 4.15 10.52
C HIS A 31 -17.81 3.82 11.89
N VAL A 32 -17.25 4.82 12.57
CA VAL A 32 -16.53 4.63 13.86
C VAL A 32 -17.39 3.95 14.93
N GLU A 33 -18.71 4.14 14.90
CA GLU A 33 -19.65 3.48 15.82
C GLU A 33 -19.76 1.97 15.58
N GLU A 34 -19.56 1.52 14.34
CA GLU A 34 -19.57 0.11 13.95
C GLU A 34 -18.21 -0.55 14.20
N VAL A 35 -17.13 0.24 14.38
CA VAL A 35 -15.80 -0.25 14.74
C VAL A 35 -15.81 -0.79 16.17
N PRO A 36 -15.45 -2.08 16.36
CA PRO A 36 -15.41 -2.67 17.68
C PRO A 36 -14.39 -2.01 18.59
N GLU A 37 -14.70 -1.96 19.88
CA GLU A 37 -13.90 -1.23 20.87
C GLU A 37 -12.42 -1.64 20.86
N PHE A 38 -12.14 -2.92 20.57
CA PHE A 38 -10.77 -3.43 20.44
C PHE A 38 -9.97 -2.80 19.29
N LEU A 39 -10.62 -2.41 18.18
CA LEU A 39 -9.99 -1.86 16.97
C LEU A 39 -10.04 -0.33 16.90
N ARG A 40 -10.86 0.30 17.76
CA ARG A 40 -11.01 1.75 17.78
C ARG A 40 -9.67 2.44 18.04
N ASN A 41 -9.37 3.48 17.26
CA ASN A 41 -8.10 4.23 17.32
C ASN A 41 -6.84 3.37 17.01
N LYS A 42 -6.98 2.19 16.39
CA LYS A 42 -5.85 1.33 15.96
C LYS A 42 -5.66 1.32 14.45
N GLU A 43 -6.33 2.19 13.71
CA GLU A 43 -6.21 2.30 12.26
C GLU A 43 -4.75 2.52 11.80
N SER A 44 -3.97 3.32 12.53
CA SER A 44 -2.55 3.53 12.23
C SER A 44 -1.68 2.27 12.42
N ILE A 45 -2.10 1.34 13.28
CA ILE A 45 -1.43 0.06 13.51
C ILE A 45 -1.88 -0.99 12.48
N LEU A 46 -3.15 -0.94 12.04
CA LEU A 46 -3.72 -1.90 11.11
C LEU A 46 -3.31 -1.60 9.66
N PHE A 47 -3.37 -0.33 9.27
CA PHE A 47 -3.08 0.10 7.90
C PHE A 47 -1.66 0.62 7.71
N LEU A 48 -0.91 0.83 8.79
CA LEU A 48 0.49 1.25 8.73
C LEU A 48 0.64 2.51 7.85
N ASN A 49 1.71 2.58 7.08
CA ASN A 49 1.99 3.63 6.11
C ASN A 49 1.50 3.27 4.68
N ILE A 50 0.38 2.54 4.57
CA ILE A 50 -0.15 2.10 3.27
C ILE A 50 -0.62 3.28 2.40
N GLU A 51 -1.10 4.38 3.02
CA GLU A 51 -1.49 5.59 2.31
C GLU A 51 -0.28 6.26 1.64
N GLU A 52 0.87 6.30 2.34
CA GLU A 52 2.13 6.82 1.81
C GLU A 52 2.66 5.96 0.67
N ILE A 53 2.66 4.63 0.83
CA ILE A 53 3.06 3.68 -0.22
C ILE A 53 2.16 3.86 -1.44
N GLN A 54 0.82 3.83 -1.26
CA GLN A 54 -0.12 4.00 -2.37
C GLN A 54 0.10 5.32 -3.10
N ASN A 55 0.30 6.42 -2.36
CA ASN A 55 0.53 7.73 -2.94
C ASN A 55 1.83 7.78 -3.73
N PHE A 56 2.92 7.21 -3.19
CA PHE A 56 4.20 7.11 -3.90
C PHE A 56 4.06 6.30 -5.20
N HIS A 57 3.44 5.11 -5.12
CA HIS A 57 3.28 4.24 -6.28
C HIS A 57 2.38 4.88 -7.35
N LYS A 58 1.23 5.43 -6.96
CA LYS A 58 0.25 6.04 -7.87
C LYS A 58 0.74 7.33 -8.53
N ASN A 59 1.35 8.22 -7.76
CA ASN A 59 1.62 9.58 -8.22
C ASN A 59 3.04 9.81 -8.72
N LEU A 60 3.99 8.93 -8.34
CA LEU A 60 5.39 9.06 -8.73
C LEU A 60 5.84 7.85 -9.54
N PHE A 61 5.89 6.67 -8.94
CA PHE A 61 6.52 5.49 -9.56
C PHE A 61 5.80 5.00 -10.82
N LEU A 62 4.47 4.84 -10.77
CA LEU A 62 3.69 4.40 -11.94
C LEU A 62 3.80 5.39 -13.11
N LYS A 63 3.72 6.70 -12.83
CA LYS A 63 3.86 7.73 -13.87
C LYS A 63 5.25 7.76 -14.49
N ASP A 64 6.27 7.45 -13.71
CA ASP A 64 7.65 7.40 -14.20
C ASP A 64 7.87 6.12 -15.01
N LEU A 65 7.32 4.98 -14.57
CA LEU A 65 7.31 3.74 -15.36
C LEU A 65 6.61 3.93 -16.70
N GLU A 66 5.46 4.59 -16.77
CA GLU A 66 4.75 4.86 -18.04
C GLU A 66 5.61 5.62 -19.07
N ARG A 67 6.61 6.40 -18.63
CA ARG A 67 7.52 7.10 -19.56
C ARG A 67 8.53 6.18 -20.24
N TYR A 68 8.81 5.01 -19.66
CA TYR A 68 9.73 4.02 -20.20
C TYR A 68 9.02 2.97 -21.07
N GLU A 69 7.72 3.17 -21.38
CA GLU A 69 6.97 2.27 -22.26
C GLU A 69 7.60 2.13 -23.65
N ASP A 70 8.16 3.23 -24.18
CA ASP A 70 8.84 3.26 -25.47
C ASP A 70 10.33 2.83 -25.40
N CYS A 71 10.93 2.81 -24.20
CA CYS A 71 12.35 2.47 -23.97
C CYS A 71 12.53 1.55 -22.74
N PRO A 72 12.12 0.26 -22.85
CA PRO A 72 12.11 -0.65 -21.71
C PRO A 72 13.50 -1.03 -21.20
N GLU A 73 14.57 -0.88 -22.00
CA GLU A 73 15.95 -1.10 -21.54
C GLU A 73 16.39 -0.18 -20.40
N ASP A 74 15.83 1.03 -20.32
CA ASP A 74 16.23 2.05 -19.34
C ASP A 74 15.39 2.03 -18.07
N VAL A 75 14.42 1.12 -17.94
CA VAL A 75 13.52 1.04 -16.77
C VAL A 75 14.29 0.87 -15.44
N GLY A 76 15.49 0.28 -15.48
CA GLY A 76 16.37 0.16 -14.32
C GLY A 76 16.71 1.52 -13.67
N HIS A 77 16.77 2.59 -14.45
CA HIS A 77 17.02 3.94 -13.95
C HIS A 77 15.90 4.44 -13.03
N CYS A 78 14.65 4.05 -13.29
CA CYS A 78 13.52 4.37 -12.43
C CYS A 78 13.74 3.79 -11.01
N PHE A 79 14.15 2.51 -10.92
CA PHE A 79 14.41 1.87 -9.63
C PHE A 79 15.59 2.50 -8.89
N VAL A 80 16.67 2.85 -9.58
CA VAL A 80 17.82 3.51 -8.94
C VAL A 80 17.44 4.89 -8.41
N THR A 81 16.67 5.66 -9.19
CA THR A 81 16.19 6.99 -8.81
C THR A 81 15.34 6.95 -7.54
N TRP A 82 14.46 5.96 -7.45
CA TRP A 82 13.49 5.85 -6.33
C TRP A 82 13.93 4.88 -5.22
N ALA A 83 15.11 4.27 -5.30
CA ALA A 83 15.57 3.25 -4.36
C ALA A 83 15.53 3.70 -2.89
N LYS A 84 15.86 4.97 -2.63
CA LYS A 84 15.84 5.53 -1.27
C LYS A 84 14.41 5.61 -0.71
N GLN A 85 13.45 6.00 -1.55
CA GLN A 85 12.03 6.10 -1.19
C GLN A 85 11.46 4.71 -0.92
N PHE A 86 11.75 3.74 -1.80
CA PHE A 86 11.41 2.33 -1.55
C PHE A 86 11.96 1.86 -0.20
N HIS A 87 13.23 2.12 0.08
CA HIS A 87 13.85 1.74 1.34
C HIS A 87 13.12 2.35 2.53
N ILE A 88 12.86 3.66 2.52
CA ILE A 88 12.20 4.35 3.63
C ILE A 88 10.80 3.77 3.87
N PHE A 89 9.95 3.72 2.83
CA PHE A 89 8.56 3.32 2.98
C PHE A 89 8.40 1.84 3.35
N TYR A 90 9.14 0.94 2.69
CA TYR A 90 8.99 -0.50 2.94
C TYR A 90 9.72 -0.98 4.20
N VAL A 91 10.82 -0.35 4.62
CA VAL A 91 11.45 -0.68 5.91
C VAL A 91 10.53 -0.29 7.07
N GLU A 92 9.89 0.87 6.99
CA GLU A 92 8.91 1.29 7.99
C GLU A 92 7.69 0.36 8.03
N TYR A 93 7.13 0.02 6.87
CA TYR A 93 6.01 -0.92 6.76
C TYR A 93 6.36 -2.27 7.41
N CYS A 94 7.49 -2.86 7.03
CA CYS A 94 7.93 -4.17 7.54
C CYS A 94 8.20 -4.16 9.05
N LYS A 95 8.75 -3.07 9.59
CA LYS A 95 8.96 -2.93 11.05
C LYS A 95 7.66 -2.95 11.83
N ASN A 96 6.61 -2.31 11.30
CA ASN A 96 5.32 -2.20 11.99
C ASN A 96 4.36 -3.36 11.67
N ASN A 97 4.66 -4.16 10.64
CA ASN A 97 3.84 -5.29 10.21
C ASN A 97 3.63 -6.35 11.32
N GLU A 98 4.64 -6.60 12.18
CA GLU A 98 4.48 -7.53 13.30
C GLU A 98 3.38 -7.06 14.29
N SER A 99 3.32 -5.75 14.56
CA SER A 99 2.29 -5.15 15.43
C SER A 99 0.91 -5.26 14.80
N CYS A 100 0.79 -5.00 13.50
CA CYS A 100 -0.45 -5.19 12.74
C CYS A 100 -0.98 -6.63 12.88
N ILE A 101 -0.13 -7.61 12.58
CA ILE A 101 -0.47 -9.05 12.66
C ILE A 101 -0.92 -9.44 14.06
N LYS A 102 -0.26 -8.91 15.12
CA LYS A 102 -0.66 -9.16 16.51
C LYS A 102 -2.07 -8.66 16.80
N VAL A 103 -2.42 -7.45 16.37
CA VAL A 103 -3.78 -6.90 16.56
C VAL A 103 -4.81 -7.74 15.82
N LEU A 104 -4.56 -8.06 14.54
CA LEU A 104 -5.48 -8.87 13.73
C LEU A 104 -5.70 -10.28 14.32
N THR A 105 -4.63 -10.91 14.81
CA THR A 105 -4.71 -12.26 15.40
C THR A 105 -5.48 -12.27 16.73
N GLN A 106 -5.40 -11.18 17.49
CA GLN A 106 -6.11 -11.03 18.77
C GLN A 106 -7.60 -10.68 18.59
N TYR A 107 -7.93 -9.94 17.53
CA TYR A 107 -9.27 -9.37 17.35
C TYR A 107 -10.38 -10.42 17.17
N ARG A 108 -10.14 -11.53 16.45
CA ARG A 108 -11.05 -12.70 16.28
C ARG A 108 -12.51 -12.40 15.90
N GLY A 109 -12.87 -11.16 15.57
CA GLY A 109 -14.24 -10.74 15.24
C GLY A 109 -14.49 -10.60 13.74
N PRO A 110 -15.76 -10.56 13.31
CA PRO A 110 -16.15 -10.63 11.89
C PRO A 110 -16.08 -9.27 11.15
N TYR A 111 -15.51 -8.23 11.74
CA TYR A 111 -15.61 -6.85 11.21
C TYR A 111 -14.96 -6.66 9.82
N PHE A 112 -13.97 -7.48 9.48
CA PHE A 112 -13.31 -7.43 8.17
C PHE A 112 -13.76 -8.55 7.21
N GLU A 113 -14.79 -9.32 7.58
CA GLU A 113 -15.37 -10.41 6.77
C GLU A 113 -16.47 -9.92 5.81
#